data_AF-A0A5C8QAX1-F1
#
_entry.id   AF-A0A5C8QAX1-F1
#
_cell.length_a   1.000
_cell.length_b   1.000
_cell.length_c   1.000
_cell.angle_alpha   90.00
_cell.angle_beta   90.00
_cell.angle_gamma   90.00
#
_symmetry.space_group_name_H-M   'P 1'
#
loop_
_entity.id
_entity.type
_entity.pdbx_description
1 polymer ?
#
loop_
_entity_poly.entity_id
_entity_poly.type
_entity_poly.pdbx_seq_one_letter_code
_entity_poly.pdbx_strand_id
1 'polypeptide(L)'
;MCHGGSPQARAGPFAGQAAAGQRRQRGAQTAASLRQPPEVGAVFEERRIALAEAMAERGGWPADSPWVRAAVDAVPRHSFAPDTLWRWDGDAYVAVSRATEPERWAAEVYGGPGDPAVTQVGDGRATSSLSCQSVVVDMLDALMAEPGHRVLELGTGTGWNAALLARRAGPGRVTSVEADPGLAATARTRLEAAGADVTVVTGDGRLGHAPGGPYDRVESTYAVETVPWEWVAQTRPGGRIVTPWGRMGHVALTVAADGLSATGWVQGLALFMPARGAPARAGWQEVRGHDPAEDEGAHTLDLTRLSDPHLLFALRVLLPDVEIVLGDRDGPVAWAHDGRSSWATLTASVSGPGAAFQGGPRRLLEEIGTAVARWEHHDRPDLYDFGMTRTPDSQYVWSHDRDTGPRWSTVTGLVQPVG
;
A
#
# COMPACT_ATOMS: atom_id res chain seq x y z
N MET A 1 12.40 -4.70 -1.97
CA MET A 1 12.95 -5.83 -1.18
C MET A 1 13.10 -5.31 0.24
N CYS A 2 12.42 -5.89 1.23
CA CYS A 2 12.41 -5.38 2.60
C CYS A 2 12.93 -6.48 3.54
N HIS A 3 13.92 -6.18 4.38
CA HIS A 3 14.46 -7.06 5.42
C HIS A 3 14.05 -6.53 6.80
N GLY A 4 13.59 -7.43 7.69
CA GLY A 4 13.16 -7.10 9.05
C GLY A 4 13.94 -7.89 10.09
N GLY A 5 14.44 -7.19 11.12
CA GLY A 5 15.15 -7.75 12.27
C GLY A 5 14.23 -8.07 13.46
N SER A 6 14.54 -9.14 14.20
CA SER A 6 13.81 -9.67 15.36
C SER A 6 14.19 -9.02 16.70
N PRO A 7 13.31 -9.09 17.72
CA PRO A 7 13.76 -9.67 18.99
C PRO A 7 12.73 -10.56 19.73
N GLN A 8 13.24 -11.20 20.78
CA GLN A 8 12.84 -12.47 21.40
C GLN A 8 11.71 -12.44 22.45
N ALA A 9 11.15 -13.64 22.65
CA ALA A 9 10.00 -14.04 23.45
C ALA A 9 10.18 -14.12 24.98
N ARG A 10 9.04 -14.15 25.71
CA ARG A 10 8.86 -14.93 26.96
C ARG A 10 7.43 -15.49 27.06
N ALA A 11 7.34 -16.78 27.38
CA ALA A 11 6.12 -17.58 27.47
C ALA A 11 5.71 -17.88 28.93
N GLY A 12 4.43 -18.16 29.14
CA GLY A 12 3.87 -18.78 30.35
C GLY A 12 2.45 -19.32 30.09
N PRO A 13 2.08 -20.55 30.53
CA PRO A 13 1.00 -21.33 29.94
C PRO A 13 -0.28 -21.36 30.80
N PHE A 14 -1.46 -21.61 30.23
CA PHE A 14 -2.52 -22.38 30.91
C PHE A 14 -3.48 -23.04 29.90
N ALA A 15 -3.71 -24.34 30.13
CA ALA A 15 -4.52 -25.25 29.33
C ALA A 15 -5.96 -25.37 29.86
N GLY A 16 -6.90 -25.71 28.98
CA GLY A 16 -8.26 -26.11 29.34
C GLY A 16 -9.05 -26.67 28.15
N GLN A 17 -9.10 -28.00 28.04
CA GLN A 17 -10.02 -28.79 27.20
C GLN A 17 -11.48 -28.59 27.70
N ALA A 18 -12.59 -28.87 27.00
CA ALA A 18 -12.89 -29.96 26.07
C ALA A 18 -14.27 -29.77 25.38
N ALA A 19 -14.48 -30.60 24.34
CA ALA A 19 -15.70 -31.35 24.01
C ALA A 19 -16.89 -30.71 23.26
N ALA A 20 -16.84 -30.93 21.94
CA ALA A 20 -17.86 -31.46 21.02
C ALA A 20 -19.32 -31.73 21.47
N GLY A 21 -20.26 -31.30 20.63
CA GLY A 21 -21.62 -31.82 20.53
C GLY A 21 -22.19 -31.66 19.10
N GLN A 22 -22.42 -32.77 18.41
CA GLN A 22 -22.99 -32.87 17.05
C GLN A 22 -24.52 -32.99 17.04
N ARG A 23 -25.10 -32.65 15.86
CA ARG A 23 -26.40 -33.05 15.23
C ARG A 23 -27.37 -31.87 15.07
N ARG A 24 -28.11 -31.68 13.96
CA ARG A 24 -28.33 -32.46 12.72
C ARG A 24 -28.90 -31.51 11.63
N GLN A 25 -28.58 -31.81 10.37
CA GLN A 25 -28.99 -31.14 9.14
C GLN A 25 -30.49 -31.30 8.81
N ARG A 26 -31.09 -30.28 8.17
CA ARG A 26 -32.16 -30.41 7.16
C ARG A 26 -32.07 -29.27 6.13
N GLY A 27 -32.15 -29.62 4.85
CA GLY A 27 -32.57 -28.74 3.76
C GLY A 27 -31.46 -28.21 2.84
N ALA A 28 -31.01 -29.03 1.89
CA ALA A 28 -30.19 -28.61 0.75
C ALA A 28 -30.98 -28.78 -0.55
N GLN A 29 -31.08 -27.70 -1.33
CA GLN A 29 -31.34 -27.59 -2.78
C GLN A 29 -31.46 -26.07 -3.04
N THR A 30 -30.69 -25.36 -3.86
CA THR A 30 -29.57 -25.65 -4.77
C THR A 30 -28.85 -24.32 -4.99
N ALA A 31 -27.67 -24.13 -4.38
CA ALA A 31 -26.64 -23.23 -4.92
C ALA A 31 -25.71 -24.12 -5.73
N ALA A 32 -25.64 -23.92 -7.05
CA ALA A 32 -24.62 -24.55 -7.87
C ALA A 32 -23.27 -23.92 -7.52
N SER A 33 -22.71 -24.33 -6.38
CA SER A 33 -21.30 -24.17 -6.06
C SER A 33 -20.52 -24.86 -7.16
N LEU A 34 -19.72 -24.10 -7.91
CA LEU A 34 -18.59 -24.61 -8.68
C LEU A 34 -17.67 -25.37 -7.70
N ARG A 35 -17.96 -26.66 -7.47
CA ARG A 35 -17.04 -27.55 -6.76
C ARG A 35 -15.82 -27.68 -7.65
N GLN A 36 -14.74 -27.03 -7.25
CA GLN A 36 -13.47 -27.19 -7.93
C GLN A 36 -13.00 -28.65 -7.78
N PRO A 37 -12.35 -29.21 -8.79
CA PRO A 37 -11.76 -30.54 -8.69
C PRO A 37 -10.85 -30.60 -7.45
N PRO A 38 -10.84 -31.71 -6.70
CA PRO A 38 -10.05 -31.84 -5.48
C PRO A 38 -8.55 -31.57 -5.73
N GLU A 39 -8.03 -31.91 -6.92
CA GLU A 39 -6.64 -31.61 -7.33
C GLU A 39 -6.36 -30.11 -7.43
N VAL A 40 -7.31 -29.32 -7.95
CA VAL A 40 -7.19 -27.85 -8.05
C VAL A 40 -7.23 -27.21 -6.66
N GLY A 41 -8.03 -27.76 -5.74
CA GLY A 41 -8.06 -27.30 -4.34
C GLY A 41 -6.75 -27.55 -3.59
N ALA A 42 -6.07 -28.67 -3.85
CA ALA A 42 -4.78 -29.01 -3.22
C ALA A 42 -3.67 -28.03 -3.62
N VAL A 43 -3.61 -27.63 -4.90
CA VAL A 43 -2.63 -26.66 -5.41
C VAL A 43 -2.75 -25.30 -4.70
N PHE A 44 -3.98 -24.83 -4.45
CA PHE A 44 -4.21 -23.56 -3.76
C PHE A 44 -3.78 -23.60 -2.31
N GLU A 45 -4.05 -24.72 -1.64
CA GLU A 45 -3.71 -24.90 -0.24
C GLU A 45 -2.20 -24.97 -0.03
N GLU A 46 -1.48 -25.69 -0.88
CA GLU A 46 0.00 -25.74 -0.85
C GLU A 46 0.61 -24.34 -0.99
N ARG A 47 0.15 -23.56 -1.98
CA ARG A 47 0.64 -22.19 -2.20
C ARG A 47 0.27 -21.25 -1.06
N ARG A 48 -0.93 -21.40 -0.49
CA ARG A 48 -1.38 -20.64 0.68
C ARG A 48 -0.48 -20.90 1.89
N ILE A 49 -0.13 -22.16 2.14
CA ILE A 49 0.78 -22.57 3.22
C ILE A 49 2.16 -21.96 2.98
N ALA A 50 2.72 -22.11 1.77
CA ALA A 50 4.03 -21.55 1.44
C ALA A 50 4.10 -20.03 1.64
N LEU A 51 3.06 -19.28 1.25
CA LEU A 51 3.00 -17.83 1.51
C LEU A 51 2.91 -17.54 3.02
N ALA A 52 2.14 -18.31 3.78
CA ALA A 52 2.02 -18.13 5.22
C ALA A 52 3.35 -18.40 5.96
N GLU A 53 4.12 -19.39 5.51
CA GLU A 53 5.47 -19.70 5.99
C GLU A 53 6.46 -18.59 5.62
N ALA A 54 6.48 -18.15 4.36
CA ALA A 54 7.31 -17.04 3.92
C ALA A 54 7.00 -15.73 4.67
N MET A 55 5.74 -15.51 5.05
CA MET A 55 5.33 -14.42 5.95
C MET A 55 5.87 -14.61 7.38
N ALA A 56 5.90 -15.84 7.91
CA ALA A 56 6.42 -16.11 9.24
C ALA A 56 7.95 -15.96 9.33
N GLU A 57 8.69 -16.44 8.32
CA GLU A 57 10.15 -16.37 8.27
C GLU A 57 10.68 -14.93 8.34
N ARG A 58 9.95 -13.99 7.76
CA ARG A 58 10.27 -12.55 7.78
C ARG A 58 9.68 -11.79 8.98
N GLY A 59 9.05 -12.47 9.93
CA GLY A 59 8.34 -11.82 11.05
C GLY A 59 7.14 -10.97 10.62
N GLY A 60 6.53 -11.28 9.47
CA GLY A 60 5.47 -10.48 8.86
C GLY A 60 4.08 -10.64 9.50
N TRP A 61 3.94 -11.46 10.53
CA TRP A 61 2.69 -11.60 11.29
C TRP A 61 2.77 -10.76 12.57
N PRO A 62 1.88 -9.78 12.78
CA PRO A 62 1.97 -8.85 13.89
C PRO A 62 1.68 -9.56 15.22
N ALA A 63 2.61 -9.41 16.17
CA ALA A 63 2.47 -10.01 17.50
C ALA A 63 1.32 -9.37 18.30
N ASP A 64 1.11 -8.07 18.13
CA ASP A 64 0.09 -7.29 18.86
C ASP A 64 -1.31 -7.45 18.27
N SER A 65 -1.41 -7.88 17.00
CA SER A 65 -2.67 -8.14 16.30
C SER A 65 -2.79 -9.61 15.83
N PRO A 66 -2.83 -10.60 16.74
CA PRO A 66 -2.90 -12.02 16.36
C PRO A 66 -4.18 -12.38 15.58
N TRP A 67 -5.21 -11.54 15.67
CA TRP A 67 -6.44 -11.68 14.90
C TRP A 67 -6.20 -11.60 13.38
N VAL A 68 -5.17 -10.88 12.92
CA VAL A 68 -4.90 -10.68 11.49
C VAL A 68 -4.57 -12.01 10.82
N ARG A 69 -3.68 -12.80 11.42
CA ARG A 69 -3.36 -14.14 10.93
C ARG A 69 -4.59 -15.04 10.90
N ALA A 70 -5.37 -15.04 11.98
CA ALA A 70 -6.59 -15.84 12.07
C ALA A 70 -7.64 -15.42 11.00
N ALA A 71 -7.73 -14.12 10.67
CA ALA A 71 -8.61 -13.63 9.63
C ALA A 71 -8.12 -14.07 8.23
N VAL A 72 -6.82 -13.95 7.94
CA VAL A 72 -6.23 -14.39 6.66
C VAL A 72 -6.41 -15.90 6.44
N ASP A 73 -6.21 -16.70 7.48
CA ASP A 73 -6.44 -18.15 7.42
C ASP A 73 -7.91 -18.50 7.15
N ALA A 74 -8.85 -17.73 7.71
CA ALA A 74 -10.28 -17.97 7.55
C ALA A 74 -10.89 -17.38 6.26
N VAL A 75 -10.19 -16.45 5.60
CA VAL A 75 -10.65 -15.76 4.39
C VAL A 75 -9.62 -15.98 3.28
N PRO A 76 -9.67 -17.12 2.57
CA PRO A 76 -8.68 -17.43 1.56
C PRO A 76 -8.73 -16.45 0.38
N ARG A 77 -7.57 -15.87 0.03
CA ARG A 77 -7.42 -14.90 -1.09
C ARG A 77 -8.02 -15.39 -2.41
N HIS A 78 -7.87 -16.68 -2.73
CA HIS A 78 -8.36 -17.24 -3.99
C HIS A 78 -9.90 -17.24 -4.14
N SER A 79 -10.65 -17.10 -3.04
CA SER A 79 -12.12 -16.94 -3.10
C SER A 79 -12.53 -15.54 -3.56
N PHE A 80 -11.62 -14.58 -3.49
CA PHE A 80 -11.85 -13.20 -3.91
C PHE A 80 -11.16 -12.86 -5.24
N ALA A 81 -10.31 -13.74 -5.77
CA ALA A 81 -9.67 -13.55 -7.06
C ALA A 81 -10.65 -13.81 -8.23
N PRO A 82 -10.63 -13.00 -9.31
CA PRO A 82 -11.33 -13.32 -10.55
C PRO A 82 -10.71 -14.51 -11.28
N ASP A 83 -11.46 -15.11 -12.20
CA ASP A 83 -10.98 -16.23 -13.01
C ASP A 83 -9.85 -15.82 -13.98
N THR A 84 -9.69 -14.54 -14.27
CA THR A 84 -8.57 -14.00 -15.05
C THR A 84 -7.76 -13.03 -14.21
N LEU A 85 -6.49 -13.32 -14.03
CA LEU A 85 -5.49 -12.42 -13.45
C LEU A 85 -4.56 -11.92 -14.55
N TRP A 86 -3.75 -10.92 -14.24
CA TRP A 86 -2.85 -10.29 -15.21
C TRP A 86 -1.43 -10.29 -14.69
N ARG A 87 -0.49 -10.74 -15.52
CA ARG A 87 0.94 -10.73 -15.21
C ARG A 87 1.64 -9.76 -16.16
N TRP A 88 2.55 -8.93 -15.64
CA TRP A 88 3.48 -8.19 -16.49
C TRP A 88 4.58 -9.11 -17.01
N ASP A 89 4.77 -9.18 -18.33
CA ASP A 89 5.79 -10.03 -18.95
C ASP A 89 7.10 -9.30 -19.29
N GLY A 90 7.16 -7.99 -19.01
CA GLY A 90 8.26 -7.11 -19.39
C GLY A 90 7.84 -6.01 -20.36
N ASP A 91 6.76 -6.25 -21.11
CA ASP A 91 6.25 -5.32 -22.15
C ASP A 91 4.76 -5.02 -21.97
N ALA A 92 3.95 -6.02 -21.63
CA ALA A 92 2.51 -5.86 -21.45
C ALA A 92 1.97 -6.73 -20.32
N TYR A 93 0.74 -6.42 -19.92
CA TYR A 93 -0.04 -7.31 -19.07
C TYR A 93 -0.67 -8.44 -19.90
N VAL A 94 -0.29 -9.67 -19.59
CA VAL A 94 -0.84 -10.89 -20.20
C VAL A 94 -1.82 -11.57 -19.26
N ALA A 95 -2.92 -12.08 -19.81
CA ALA A 95 -3.95 -12.77 -19.05
C ALA A 95 -3.46 -14.15 -18.58
N VAL A 96 -3.76 -14.48 -17.33
CA VAL A 96 -3.55 -15.79 -16.70
C VAL A 96 -4.92 -16.31 -16.29
N SER A 97 -5.36 -17.40 -16.91
CA SER A 97 -6.71 -17.95 -16.74
C SER A 97 -6.73 -19.10 -15.74
N ARG A 98 -7.64 -19.05 -14.77
CA ARG A 98 -7.87 -20.11 -13.79
C ARG A 98 -8.28 -21.44 -14.45
N ALA A 99 -9.05 -21.35 -15.53
CA ALA A 99 -9.62 -22.53 -16.20
C ALA A 99 -8.58 -23.29 -17.02
N THR A 100 -7.62 -22.58 -17.62
CA THR A 100 -6.63 -23.16 -18.54
C THR A 100 -5.23 -23.27 -17.93
N GLU A 101 -4.90 -22.44 -16.94
CA GLU A 101 -3.60 -22.37 -16.28
C GLU A 101 -3.76 -22.32 -14.74
N PRO A 102 -4.43 -23.29 -14.10
CA PRO A 102 -4.78 -23.22 -12.68
C PRO A 102 -3.57 -23.08 -11.74
N GLU A 103 -2.44 -23.73 -12.04
CA GLU A 103 -1.22 -23.60 -11.24
C GLU A 103 -0.58 -22.22 -11.35
N ARG A 104 -0.54 -21.66 -12.56
CA ARG A 104 -0.01 -20.32 -12.80
C ARG A 104 -0.91 -19.27 -12.15
N TRP A 105 -2.22 -19.41 -12.31
CA TRP A 105 -3.20 -18.56 -11.64
C TRP A 105 -3.05 -18.62 -10.11
N ALA A 106 -2.84 -19.81 -9.54
CA ALA A 106 -2.57 -19.97 -8.10
C ALA A 106 -1.29 -19.24 -7.66
N ALA A 107 -0.24 -19.32 -8.48
CA ALA A 107 1.02 -18.63 -8.23
C ALA A 107 0.90 -17.10 -8.31
N GLU A 108 -0.05 -16.56 -9.08
CA GLU A 108 -0.37 -15.13 -9.02
C GLU A 108 -1.07 -14.78 -7.69
N VAL A 109 -2.11 -15.53 -7.31
CA VAL A 109 -2.89 -15.24 -6.08
C VAL A 109 -2.05 -15.35 -4.81
N TYR A 110 -1.20 -16.38 -4.77
CA TYR A 110 -0.33 -16.73 -3.66
C TYR A 110 1.13 -16.66 -4.10
N GLY A 111 1.52 -15.53 -4.71
CA GLY A 111 2.91 -15.18 -4.95
C GLY A 111 3.69 -14.99 -3.64
N GLY A 112 4.79 -14.26 -3.67
CA GLY A 112 5.54 -13.90 -2.48
C GLY A 112 4.81 -12.89 -1.58
N PRO A 113 5.31 -12.70 -0.33
CA PRO A 113 4.75 -11.71 0.60
C PRO A 113 4.57 -10.30 0.03
N GLY A 114 5.49 -9.88 -0.85
CA GLY A 114 5.49 -8.58 -1.52
C GLY A 114 4.84 -8.55 -2.89
N ASP A 115 4.21 -9.66 -3.33
CA ASP A 115 3.66 -9.77 -4.68
C ASP A 115 2.13 -9.53 -4.67
N PRO A 116 1.63 -8.59 -5.48
CA PRO A 116 0.20 -8.41 -5.68
C PRO A 116 -0.31 -9.34 -6.79
N ALA A 117 -1.59 -9.72 -6.72
CA ALA A 117 -2.27 -10.33 -7.88
C ALA A 117 -3.06 -9.24 -8.62
N VAL A 118 -2.66 -8.89 -9.84
CA VAL A 118 -3.39 -7.90 -10.64
C VAL A 118 -4.71 -8.51 -11.14
N THR A 119 -5.81 -7.85 -10.81
CA THR A 119 -7.18 -8.34 -11.05
C THR A 119 -7.89 -7.60 -12.17
N GLN A 120 -7.43 -6.40 -12.51
CA GLN A 120 -7.95 -5.60 -13.60
C GLN A 120 -6.82 -4.77 -14.23
N VAL A 121 -6.86 -4.66 -15.55
CA VAL A 121 -5.99 -3.80 -16.35
C VAL A 121 -6.88 -2.89 -17.20
N GLY A 122 -6.52 -1.61 -17.29
CA GLY A 122 -7.14 -0.61 -18.15
C GLY A 122 -6.05 0.26 -18.79
N ASP A 123 -6.19 0.57 -20.08
CA ASP A 123 -5.22 1.37 -20.85
C ASP A 123 -3.77 0.88 -20.69
N GLY A 124 -3.58 -0.45 -20.66
CA GLY A 124 -2.27 -1.09 -20.51
C GLY A 124 -1.67 -1.03 -19.10
N ARG A 125 -2.40 -0.53 -18.09
CA ARG A 125 -1.92 -0.39 -16.71
C ARG A 125 -2.82 -1.14 -15.73
N ALA A 126 -2.26 -1.63 -14.64
CA ALA A 126 -3.05 -2.21 -13.55
C ALA A 126 -3.98 -1.14 -12.95
N THR A 127 -5.26 -1.49 -12.80
CA THR A 127 -6.30 -0.62 -12.24
C THR A 127 -6.97 -1.20 -10.99
N SER A 128 -6.81 -2.50 -10.73
CA SER A 128 -7.21 -3.17 -9.49
C SER A 128 -6.31 -4.38 -9.22
N SER A 129 -6.09 -4.70 -7.95
CA SER A 129 -5.32 -5.86 -7.51
C SER A 129 -5.84 -6.40 -6.19
N LEU A 130 -5.51 -7.66 -5.91
CA LEU A 130 -5.38 -8.12 -4.54
C LEU A 130 -4.00 -7.66 -4.05
N SER A 131 -3.97 -6.61 -3.23
CA SER A 131 -2.74 -6.04 -2.67
C SER A 131 -1.90 -7.09 -1.96
N CYS A 132 -0.58 -6.93 -2.02
CA CYS A 132 0.40 -7.86 -1.45
C CYS A 132 0.06 -8.21 0.00
N GLN A 133 0.13 -9.50 0.37
CA GLN A 133 -0.33 -9.94 1.69
C GLN A 133 0.40 -9.22 2.82
N SER A 134 1.70 -8.94 2.64
CA SER A 134 2.43 -8.29 3.71
C SER A 134 2.00 -6.87 3.99
N VAL A 135 1.62 -6.12 2.95
CA VAL A 135 1.19 -4.72 3.12
C VAL A 135 -0.22 -4.69 3.70
N VAL A 136 -1.09 -5.61 3.31
CA VAL A 136 -2.42 -5.76 3.93
C VAL A 136 -2.28 -6.07 5.41
N VAL A 137 -1.42 -7.02 5.78
CA VAL A 137 -1.21 -7.40 7.18
C VAL A 137 -0.64 -6.24 8.01
N ASP A 138 0.33 -5.50 7.46
CA ASP A 138 0.94 -4.32 8.08
C ASP A 138 -0.08 -3.19 8.32
N MET A 139 -0.89 -2.89 7.30
CA MET A 139 -1.93 -1.85 7.40
C MET A 139 -3.08 -2.23 8.35
N LEU A 140 -3.48 -3.51 8.39
CA LEU A 140 -4.48 -3.99 9.34
C LEU A 140 -4.00 -3.92 10.79
N ASP A 141 -2.71 -4.19 11.03
CA ASP A 141 -2.08 -4.00 12.35
C ASP A 141 -2.07 -2.51 12.72
N ALA A 142 -1.57 -1.67 11.81
CA ALA A 142 -1.55 -0.22 11.97
C ALA A 142 -2.96 0.36 12.18
N LEU A 143 -4.02 -0.25 11.66
CA LEU A 143 -5.40 0.21 11.83
C LEU A 143 -5.90 0.02 13.26
N MET A 144 -5.38 -0.96 14.01
CA MET A 144 -5.84 -1.31 15.35
C MET A 144 -7.37 -1.42 15.44
N ALA A 145 -7.98 -2.15 14.51
CA ALA A 145 -9.42 -2.41 14.50
C ALA A 145 -9.80 -3.34 15.67
N GLU A 146 -10.96 -3.11 16.27
CA GLU A 146 -11.50 -3.88 17.40
C GLU A 146 -12.91 -4.37 17.09
N PRO A 147 -13.40 -5.41 17.78
CA PRO A 147 -14.79 -5.83 17.67
C PRO A 147 -15.74 -4.69 18.04
N GLY A 148 -16.77 -4.49 17.23
CA GLY A 148 -17.76 -3.43 17.38
C GLY A 148 -17.41 -2.11 16.67
N HIS A 149 -16.15 -1.91 16.23
CA HIS A 149 -15.77 -0.70 15.50
C HIS A 149 -16.51 -0.58 14.17
N ARG A 150 -17.05 0.59 13.85
CA ARG A 150 -17.48 0.98 12.51
C ARG A 150 -16.25 1.31 11.67
N VAL A 151 -16.06 0.56 10.59
CA VAL A 151 -14.91 0.69 9.70
C VAL A 151 -15.36 1.18 8.33
N LEU A 152 -14.68 2.20 7.81
CA LEU A 152 -14.78 2.62 6.42
C LEU A 152 -13.54 2.15 5.66
N GLU A 153 -13.75 1.31 4.66
CA GLU A 153 -12.72 0.96 3.67
C GLU A 153 -12.95 1.77 2.40
N LEU A 154 -11.87 2.26 1.80
CA LEU A 154 -11.88 3.05 0.58
C LEU A 154 -11.03 2.34 -0.48
N GLY A 155 -11.69 1.76 -1.48
CA GLY A 155 -11.11 0.87 -2.48
C GLY A 155 -11.50 -0.59 -2.25
N THR A 156 -12.78 -0.95 -2.43
CA THR A 156 -13.23 -2.34 -2.21
C THR A 156 -12.46 -3.35 -3.07
N GLY A 157 -12.16 -2.99 -4.31
CA GLY A 157 -11.54 -3.89 -5.29
C GLY A 157 -12.36 -5.18 -5.43
N THR A 158 -11.77 -6.31 -5.05
CA THR A 158 -12.47 -7.60 -5.08
C THR A 158 -13.18 -7.98 -3.77
N GLY A 159 -13.01 -7.20 -2.69
CA GLY A 159 -13.67 -7.38 -1.40
C GLY A 159 -12.90 -8.19 -0.35
N TRP A 160 -11.65 -8.60 -0.62
CA TRP A 160 -10.91 -9.44 0.32
C TRP A 160 -10.59 -8.72 1.64
N ASN A 161 -10.04 -7.51 1.59
CA ASN A 161 -9.69 -6.75 2.79
C ASN A 161 -10.95 -6.35 3.59
N ALA A 162 -12.03 -5.93 2.92
CA ALA A 162 -13.36 -5.75 3.52
C ALA A 162 -13.83 -6.97 4.34
N ALA A 163 -13.62 -8.19 3.82
CA ALA A 163 -13.97 -9.42 4.53
C ALA A 163 -13.09 -9.67 5.77
N LEU A 164 -11.78 -9.36 5.69
CA LEU A 164 -10.87 -9.43 6.86
C LEU A 164 -11.32 -8.46 7.96
N LEU A 165 -11.63 -7.22 7.58
CA LEU A 165 -12.15 -6.20 8.49
C LEU A 165 -13.49 -6.63 9.11
N ALA A 166 -14.39 -7.23 8.32
CA ALA A 166 -15.69 -7.68 8.82
C ALA A 166 -15.56 -8.80 9.86
N ARG A 167 -14.58 -9.69 9.70
CA ARG A 167 -14.28 -10.71 10.73
C ARG A 167 -13.80 -10.10 12.04
N ARG A 168 -13.10 -8.97 11.99
CA ARG A 168 -12.59 -8.29 13.18
C ARG A 168 -13.64 -7.41 13.84
N ALA A 169 -14.27 -6.53 13.06
CA ALA A 169 -15.23 -5.55 13.52
C ALA A 169 -16.60 -6.16 13.85
N GLY A 170 -16.97 -7.24 13.18
CA GLY A 170 -18.27 -7.90 13.31
C GLY A 170 -19.22 -7.59 12.14
N PRO A 171 -20.35 -8.32 12.05
CA PRO A 171 -21.29 -8.20 10.94
C PRO A 171 -21.94 -6.82 10.86
N GLY A 172 -22.04 -6.27 9.65
CA GLY A 172 -22.70 -4.99 9.37
C GLY A 172 -21.91 -3.77 9.87
N ARG A 173 -20.64 -3.96 10.26
CA ARG A 173 -19.78 -2.90 10.79
C ARG A 173 -18.81 -2.30 9.78
N VAL A 174 -18.69 -2.91 8.61
CA VAL A 174 -17.80 -2.43 7.54
C VAL A 174 -18.63 -1.83 6.41
N THR A 175 -18.29 -0.59 6.06
CA THR A 175 -18.69 0.04 4.80
C THR A 175 -17.46 0.09 3.90
N SER A 176 -17.59 -0.32 2.65
CA SER A 176 -16.50 -0.30 1.67
C SER A 176 -16.92 0.44 0.41
N VAL A 177 -16.14 1.43 -0.02
CA VAL A 177 -16.45 2.29 -1.18
C VAL A 177 -15.58 1.91 -2.37
N GLU A 178 -16.20 1.68 -3.53
CA GLU A 178 -15.52 1.37 -4.79
C GLU A 178 -15.97 2.30 -5.92
N ALA A 179 -15.01 2.86 -6.65
CA ALA A 179 -15.27 3.82 -7.72
C ALA A 179 -15.73 3.12 -9.03
N ASP A 180 -15.26 1.91 -9.29
CA ASP A 180 -15.65 1.11 -10.46
C ASP A 180 -16.96 0.32 -10.18
N PRO A 181 -18.07 0.61 -10.87
CA PRO A 181 -19.35 -0.07 -10.63
C PRO A 181 -19.30 -1.59 -10.85
N GLY A 182 -18.46 -2.06 -11.79
CA GLY A 182 -18.30 -3.48 -12.09
C GLY A 182 -17.54 -4.21 -10.99
N LEU A 183 -16.46 -3.61 -10.48
CA LEU A 183 -15.75 -4.14 -9.30
C LEU A 183 -16.66 -4.14 -8.07
N ALA A 184 -17.41 -3.06 -7.84
CA ALA A 184 -18.35 -2.97 -6.71
C ALA A 184 -19.40 -4.08 -6.74
N ALA A 185 -20.00 -4.35 -7.91
CA ALA A 185 -20.94 -5.45 -8.08
C ALA A 185 -20.29 -6.82 -7.82
N THR A 186 -19.08 -7.03 -8.36
CA THR A 186 -18.32 -8.27 -8.17
C THR A 186 -17.96 -8.50 -6.70
N ALA A 187 -17.55 -7.45 -6.00
CA ALA A 187 -17.23 -7.51 -4.58
C ALA A 187 -18.45 -7.91 -3.74
N ARG A 188 -19.64 -7.36 -4.01
CA ARG A 188 -20.89 -7.75 -3.32
C ARG A 188 -21.14 -9.25 -3.43
N THR A 189 -21.05 -9.81 -4.64
CA THR A 189 -21.25 -11.25 -4.87
C THR A 189 -20.24 -12.10 -4.11
N ARG A 190 -18.95 -11.70 -4.09
CA ARG A 190 -17.90 -12.43 -3.37
C ARG A 190 -18.06 -12.36 -1.86
N LEU A 191 -18.41 -11.19 -1.33
CA LEU A 191 -18.66 -10.97 0.08
C LEU A 191 -19.87 -11.78 0.57
N GLU A 192 -20.95 -11.80 -0.21
CA GLU A 192 -22.12 -12.64 0.06
C GLU A 192 -21.75 -14.14 0.06
N ALA A 193 -21.02 -14.60 -0.95
CA ALA A 193 -20.56 -15.99 -1.03
C ALA A 193 -19.63 -16.38 0.13
N ALA A 194 -18.86 -15.42 0.66
CA ALA A 194 -18.00 -15.59 1.83
C ALA A 194 -18.76 -15.46 3.17
N GLY A 195 -20.04 -15.09 3.15
CA GLY A 195 -20.84 -14.82 4.36
C GLY A 195 -20.37 -13.59 5.14
N ALA A 196 -19.69 -12.64 4.48
CA ALA A 196 -19.20 -11.41 5.08
C ALA A 196 -20.26 -10.30 4.93
N ASP A 197 -20.84 -9.87 6.04
CA ASP A 197 -21.84 -8.79 6.09
C ASP A 197 -21.14 -7.42 6.01
N VAL A 198 -20.97 -6.92 4.78
CA VAL A 198 -20.30 -5.67 4.42
C VAL A 198 -21.20 -4.83 3.52
N THR A 199 -21.35 -3.55 3.82
CA THR A 199 -22.04 -2.61 2.93
C THR A 199 -21.09 -2.11 1.85
N VAL A 200 -21.29 -2.52 0.60
CA VAL A 200 -20.49 -2.04 -0.55
C VAL A 200 -21.20 -0.90 -1.26
N VAL A 201 -20.58 0.28 -1.27
CA VAL A 201 -21.08 1.51 -1.89
C VAL A 201 -20.29 1.76 -3.18
N THR A 202 -21.01 2.06 -4.27
CA THR A 202 -20.37 2.52 -5.51
C THR A 202 -20.24 4.04 -5.46
N GLY A 203 -19.02 4.57 -5.51
CA GLY A 203 -18.78 6.02 -5.40
C GLY A 203 -17.30 6.39 -5.29
N ASP A 204 -17.01 7.69 -5.26
CA ASP A 204 -15.65 8.20 -5.04
C ASP A 204 -15.27 8.09 -3.55
N GLY A 205 -14.30 7.22 -3.25
CA GLY A 205 -13.81 7.04 -1.89
C GLY A 205 -13.15 8.29 -1.28
N ARG A 206 -12.71 9.26 -2.08
CA ARG A 206 -12.21 10.55 -1.55
C ARG A 206 -13.28 11.31 -0.78
N LEU A 207 -14.55 11.12 -1.12
CA LEU A 207 -15.68 11.73 -0.44
C LEU A 207 -16.12 10.97 0.83
N GLY A 208 -15.50 9.82 1.10
CA GLY A 208 -15.89 8.90 2.16
C GLY A 208 -17.31 8.36 1.97
N HIS A 209 -18.00 8.09 3.07
CA HIS A 209 -19.41 7.71 3.07
C HIS A 209 -20.11 8.23 4.33
N ALA A 210 -20.44 9.52 4.35
CA ALA A 210 -21.04 10.17 5.51
C ALA A 210 -22.27 9.44 6.13
N PRO A 211 -23.20 8.83 5.34
CA PRO A 211 -24.35 8.14 5.91
C PRO A 211 -24.04 6.95 6.83
N GLY A 212 -22.86 6.32 6.69
CA GLY A 212 -22.44 5.19 7.53
C GLY A 212 -21.63 5.59 8.77
N GLY A 213 -21.28 6.87 8.89
CA GLY A 213 -20.44 7.41 9.96
C GLY A 213 -21.20 7.78 11.25
N PRO A 214 -20.50 8.34 12.26
CA PRO A 214 -19.06 8.51 12.29
C PRO A 214 -18.32 7.16 12.40
N TYR A 215 -17.13 7.10 11.83
CA TYR A 215 -16.30 5.91 11.80
C TYR A 215 -15.30 5.87 12.95
N ASP A 216 -15.04 4.66 13.44
CA ASP A 216 -14.01 4.40 14.43
C ASP A 216 -12.64 4.23 13.76
N ARG A 217 -12.66 3.69 12.53
CA ARG A 217 -11.51 3.36 11.70
C ARG A 217 -11.79 3.68 10.25
N VAL A 218 -10.82 4.28 9.57
CA VAL A 218 -10.83 4.48 8.13
C VAL A 218 -9.56 3.88 7.55
N GLU A 219 -9.68 3.10 6.49
CA GLU A 219 -8.56 2.54 5.75
C GLU A 219 -8.76 2.81 4.25
N SER A 220 -7.77 3.36 3.57
CA SER A 220 -7.75 3.37 2.10
C SER A 220 -6.78 2.31 1.57
N THR A 221 -7.18 1.65 0.49
CA THR A 221 -6.39 0.63 -0.20
C THR A 221 -5.95 1.13 -1.59
N TYR A 222 -5.77 2.45 -1.68
CA TYR A 222 -5.12 3.17 -2.78
C TYR A 222 -4.34 4.36 -2.21
N ALA A 223 -3.35 4.83 -2.95
CA ALA A 223 -2.50 5.93 -2.53
C ALA A 223 -3.13 7.30 -2.79
N VAL A 224 -2.94 8.22 -1.86
CA VAL A 224 -3.26 9.64 -2.01
C VAL A 224 -2.03 10.50 -1.73
N GLU A 225 -1.87 11.61 -2.44
CA GLU A 225 -0.83 12.60 -2.12
C GLU A 225 -1.25 13.50 -0.95
N THR A 226 -2.56 13.77 -0.87
CA THR A 226 -3.19 14.53 0.21
C THR A 226 -4.36 13.72 0.77
N VAL A 227 -4.36 13.52 2.08
CA VAL A 227 -5.45 12.86 2.81
C VAL A 227 -6.70 13.74 2.70
N PRO A 228 -7.79 13.26 2.06
CA PRO A 228 -9.05 14.00 1.97
C PRO A 228 -9.57 14.40 3.36
N TRP A 229 -10.06 15.65 3.47
CA TRP A 229 -10.57 16.15 4.75
C TRP A 229 -11.81 15.37 5.20
N GLU A 230 -12.59 14.89 4.24
CA GLU A 230 -13.78 14.08 4.43
C GLU A 230 -13.49 12.83 5.28
N TRP A 231 -12.29 12.25 5.17
CA TRP A 231 -11.91 11.10 5.99
C TRP A 231 -11.73 11.49 7.45
N VAL A 232 -11.14 12.66 7.72
CA VAL A 232 -10.99 13.21 9.08
C VAL A 232 -12.35 13.60 9.64
N ALA A 233 -13.14 14.36 8.88
CA ALA A 233 -14.45 14.86 9.30
C ALA A 233 -15.48 13.75 9.57
N GLN A 234 -15.35 12.60 8.90
CA GLN A 234 -16.24 11.44 9.10
C GLN A 234 -15.71 10.47 10.17
N THR A 235 -14.53 10.70 10.73
CA THR A 235 -13.92 9.86 11.77
C THR A 235 -14.15 10.50 13.14
N ARG A 236 -14.56 9.72 14.14
CA ARG A 236 -14.73 10.23 15.50
C ARG A 236 -13.40 10.77 16.07
N PRO A 237 -13.43 11.72 17.02
CA PRO A 237 -12.25 12.03 17.82
C PRO A 237 -11.61 10.78 18.45
N GLY A 238 -10.29 10.67 18.38
CA GLY A 238 -9.53 9.47 18.76
C GLY A 238 -9.67 8.27 17.80
N GLY A 239 -10.46 8.41 16.74
CA GLY A 239 -10.51 7.44 15.64
C GLY A 239 -9.22 7.47 14.81
N ARG A 240 -9.02 6.42 14.03
CA ARG A 240 -7.74 6.19 13.33
C ARG A 240 -7.94 6.04 11.83
N ILE A 241 -7.06 6.66 11.06
CA ILE A 241 -7.06 6.67 9.59
C ILE A 241 -5.74 6.06 9.13
N VAL A 242 -5.79 4.96 8.37
CA VAL A 242 -4.61 4.34 7.76
C VAL A 242 -4.70 4.50 6.24
N THR A 243 -3.64 5.04 5.63
CA THR A 243 -3.63 5.29 4.19
C THR A 243 -2.23 5.16 3.62
N PRO A 244 -2.06 4.48 2.48
CA PRO A 244 -0.88 4.64 1.64
C PRO A 244 -0.75 6.10 1.24
N TRP A 245 0.46 6.63 1.32
CA TRP A 245 0.74 8.03 1.09
C TRP A 245 1.75 8.19 -0.04
N GLY A 246 1.32 8.89 -1.10
CA GLY A 246 2.05 9.12 -2.33
C GLY A 246 2.68 7.87 -2.93
N ARG A 247 3.93 8.00 -3.39
CA ARG A 247 4.65 6.94 -4.12
C ARG A 247 5.39 5.97 -3.22
N MET A 248 5.44 6.15 -1.90
CA MET A 248 6.13 5.23 -1.01
C MET A 248 5.74 5.47 0.45
N GLY A 249 5.19 4.44 1.09
CA GLY A 249 4.89 4.43 2.52
C GLY A 249 3.39 4.52 2.82
N HIS A 250 3.05 4.28 4.07
CA HIS A 250 1.70 4.50 4.58
C HIS A 250 1.76 5.13 5.97
N VAL A 251 0.75 5.92 6.29
CA VAL A 251 0.64 6.63 7.57
C VAL A 251 -0.55 6.13 8.36
N ALA A 252 -0.48 6.24 9.67
CA ALA A 252 -1.62 6.05 10.55
C ALA A 252 -1.86 7.31 11.40
N LEU A 253 -2.94 8.02 11.11
CA LEU A 253 -3.30 9.29 11.74
C LEU A 253 -4.39 9.06 12.79
N THR A 254 -4.29 9.76 13.90
CA THR A 254 -5.33 9.80 14.95
C THR A 254 -6.02 11.15 14.90
N VAL A 255 -7.35 11.15 14.87
CA VAL A 255 -8.15 12.39 14.89
C VAL A 255 -8.08 13.02 16.26
N ALA A 256 -7.79 14.32 16.31
CA ALA A 256 -7.70 15.09 17.54
C ALA A 256 -9.05 15.17 18.28
N ALA A 257 -9.00 15.49 19.57
CA ALA A 257 -10.17 15.56 20.44
C ALA A 257 -11.23 16.58 19.94
N ASP A 258 -10.78 17.67 19.31
CA ASP A 258 -11.63 18.71 18.72
C ASP A 258 -12.13 18.38 17.31
N GLY A 259 -11.63 17.29 16.69
CA GLY A 259 -11.94 16.91 15.31
C GLY A 259 -11.35 17.84 14.24
N LEU A 260 -10.46 18.78 14.61
CA LEU A 260 -9.91 19.80 13.70
C LEU A 260 -8.54 19.43 13.12
N SER A 261 -8.02 18.27 13.48
CA SER A 261 -6.81 17.72 12.87
C SER A 261 -6.73 16.21 12.99
N ALA A 262 -5.89 15.60 12.16
CA ALA A 262 -5.43 14.23 12.32
C ALA A 262 -3.90 14.20 12.23
N THR A 263 -3.25 13.55 13.19
CA THR A 263 -1.79 13.49 13.27
C THR A 263 -1.34 12.06 13.55
N GLY A 264 -0.21 11.66 12.97
CA GLY A 264 0.42 10.40 13.33
C GLY A 264 1.69 10.15 12.54
N TRP A 265 2.11 8.91 12.54
CA TRP A 265 3.42 8.50 12.06
C TRP A 265 3.32 7.68 10.79
N VAL A 266 4.40 7.66 10.02
CA VAL A 266 4.62 6.63 9.00
C VAL A 266 4.73 5.29 9.71
N GLN A 267 4.07 4.26 9.17
CA GLN A 267 4.02 2.93 9.80
C GLN A 267 4.79 1.87 9.03
N GLY A 268 5.16 2.16 7.78
CA GLY A 268 5.94 1.24 6.96
C GLY A 268 5.92 1.62 5.49
N LEU A 269 6.62 0.83 4.68
CA LEU A 269 6.66 0.99 3.22
C LEU A 269 5.42 0.40 2.57
N ALA A 270 4.81 1.14 1.65
CA ALA A 270 3.69 0.68 0.86
C ALA A 270 3.73 1.34 -0.53
N LEU A 271 3.43 0.56 -1.56
CA LEU A 271 3.25 1.03 -2.93
C LEU A 271 1.85 0.62 -3.37
N PHE A 272 1.02 1.61 -3.69
CA PHE A 272 -0.34 1.39 -4.12
C PHE A 272 -0.63 2.13 -5.42
N MET A 273 -1.62 1.65 -6.16
CA MET A 273 -2.19 2.40 -7.26
C MET A 273 -2.73 3.74 -6.73
N PRO A 274 -2.55 4.84 -7.49
CA PRO A 274 -3.10 6.12 -7.08
C PRO A 274 -4.63 6.11 -7.11
N ALA A 275 -5.25 7.01 -6.36
CA ALA A 275 -6.69 7.25 -6.44
C ALA A 275 -7.14 7.41 -7.90
N ARG A 276 -8.28 6.80 -8.25
CA ARG A 276 -8.85 6.91 -9.61
C ARG A 276 -9.14 8.39 -9.92
N GLY A 277 -8.72 8.85 -11.11
CA GLY A 277 -8.83 10.26 -11.51
C GLY A 277 -7.73 11.17 -10.96
N ALA A 278 -6.76 10.64 -10.21
CA ALA A 278 -5.53 11.37 -9.95
C ALA A 278 -4.83 11.73 -11.28
N PRO A 279 -4.18 12.90 -11.38
CA PRO A 279 -3.47 13.30 -12.59
C PRO A 279 -2.46 12.23 -13.00
N ALA A 280 -2.47 11.84 -14.27
CA ALA A 280 -1.42 11.00 -14.82
C ALA A 280 -0.09 11.76 -14.72
N ARG A 281 0.93 11.11 -14.15
CA ARG A 281 2.30 11.61 -14.22
C ARG A 281 2.96 11.07 -15.47
N ALA A 282 3.65 11.93 -16.19
CA ALA A 282 4.47 11.54 -17.33
C ALA A 282 5.53 10.54 -16.87
N GLY A 283 5.65 9.43 -17.58
CA GLY A 283 6.69 8.44 -17.30
C GLY A 283 8.07 8.93 -17.70
N TRP A 284 9.11 8.20 -17.29
CA TRP A 284 10.50 8.51 -17.61
C TRP A 284 10.73 8.86 -19.08
N GLN A 285 10.23 8.05 -20.02
CA GLN A 285 10.43 8.26 -21.46
C GLN A 285 9.75 9.53 -21.96
N GLU A 286 8.57 9.87 -21.42
CA GLU A 286 7.84 11.08 -21.79
C GLU A 286 8.58 12.35 -21.31
N VAL A 287 9.18 12.31 -20.12
CA VAL A 287 9.92 13.46 -19.57
C VAL A 287 11.33 13.58 -20.16
N ARG A 288 12.06 12.46 -20.27
CA ARG A 288 13.44 12.43 -20.80
C ARG A 288 13.47 12.74 -22.29
N GLY A 289 12.46 12.32 -23.04
CA GLY A 289 12.39 12.50 -24.50
C GLY A 289 13.50 11.75 -25.24
N HIS A 290 13.85 12.21 -26.45
CA HIS A 290 14.88 11.59 -27.29
C HIS A 290 16.11 12.47 -27.52
N ASP A 291 16.06 13.72 -27.07
CA ASP A 291 17.15 14.67 -27.28
C ASP A 291 18.41 14.28 -26.49
N PRO A 292 19.60 14.73 -26.92
CA PRO A 292 20.82 14.62 -26.12
C PRO A 292 20.68 15.32 -24.77
N ALA A 293 21.52 14.95 -23.80
CA ALA A 293 21.57 15.67 -22.54
C ALA A 293 22.00 17.13 -22.78
N GLU A 294 21.37 18.07 -22.08
CA GLU A 294 21.76 19.48 -22.11
C GLU A 294 23.04 19.71 -21.29
N ASP A 295 23.27 18.86 -20.29
CA ASP A 295 24.42 18.91 -19.40
C ASP A 295 24.95 17.50 -19.13
N GLU A 296 26.26 17.37 -19.26
CA GLU A 296 26.99 16.13 -18.96
C GLU A 296 28.14 16.46 -18.01
N GLY A 297 28.27 15.69 -16.94
CA GLY A 297 29.23 15.98 -15.89
C GLY A 297 29.57 14.78 -15.02
N ALA A 298 30.46 15.01 -14.07
CA ALA A 298 30.83 14.03 -13.06
C ALA A 298 30.04 14.27 -11.76
N HIS A 299 29.75 13.21 -11.01
CA HIS A 299 29.19 13.29 -9.66
C HIS A 299 29.93 12.39 -8.67
N THR A 300 29.85 12.73 -7.39
CA THR A 300 30.38 11.93 -6.28
C THR A 300 29.30 11.28 -5.43
N LEU A 301 28.02 11.41 -5.81
CA LEU A 301 26.92 10.75 -5.13
C LEU A 301 27.08 9.23 -5.19
N ASP A 302 27.15 8.58 -4.02
CA ASP A 302 27.16 7.13 -3.90
C ASP A 302 25.76 6.57 -4.17
N LEU A 303 25.56 6.02 -5.36
CA LEU A 303 24.27 5.48 -5.79
C LEU A 303 23.87 4.23 -5.01
N THR A 304 24.80 3.52 -4.37
CA THR A 304 24.46 2.35 -3.56
C THR A 304 23.63 2.76 -2.34
N ARG A 305 23.81 3.98 -1.84
CA ARG A 305 23.01 4.53 -0.74
C ARG A 305 21.57 4.81 -1.13
N LEU A 306 21.30 5.07 -2.41
CA LEU A 306 19.91 5.22 -2.86
C LEU A 306 19.13 3.91 -2.72
N SER A 307 19.78 2.75 -2.53
CA SER A 307 19.07 1.52 -2.20
C SER A 307 18.53 1.47 -0.76
N ASP A 308 18.95 2.40 0.11
CA ASP A 308 18.44 2.56 1.46
C ASP A 308 16.99 3.08 1.43
N PRO A 309 16.00 2.29 1.91
CA PRO A 309 14.61 2.71 1.91
C PRO A 309 14.35 3.95 2.78
N HIS A 310 15.12 4.18 3.85
CA HIS A 310 14.96 5.34 4.71
C HIS A 310 15.41 6.62 3.99
N LEU A 311 16.53 6.55 3.26
CA LEU A 311 16.97 7.67 2.41
C LEU A 311 15.99 7.93 1.27
N LEU A 312 15.53 6.89 0.54
CA LEU A 312 14.53 7.09 -0.53
C LEU A 312 13.25 7.72 0.01
N PHE A 313 12.84 7.36 1.22
CA PHE A 313 11.65 7.93 1.85
C PHE A 313 11.89 9.40 2.17
N ALA A 314 13.03 9.74 2.77
CA ALA A 314 13.41 11.11 3.03
C ALA A 314 13.49 11.94 1.74
N LEU A 315 14.07 11.42 0.66
CA LEU A 315 14.14 12.09 -0.64
C LEU A 315 12.73 12.36 -1.20
N ARG A 316 11.80 11.42 -1.06
CA ARG A 316 10.39 11.63 -1.42
C ARG A 316 9.77 12.79 -0.61
N VAL A 317 10.08 12.94 0.67
CA VAL A 317 9.58 14.04 1.50
C VAL A 317 10.20 15.38 1.08
N LEU A 318 11.51 15.39 0.85
CA LEU A 318 12.29 16.58 0.53
C LEU A 318 12.06 17.08 -0.90
N LEU A 319 11.77 16.17 -1.83
CA LEU A 319 11.57 16.41 -3.26
C LEU A 319 10.25 15.73 -3.72
N PRO A 320 9.07 16.22 -3.28
CA PRO A 320 7.79 15.52 -3.43
C PRO A 320 7.36 15.28 -4.89
N ASP A 321 7.83 16.12 -5.80
CA ASP A 321 7.58 16.03 -7.24
C ASP A 321 8.64 15.26 -8.02
N VAL A 322 9.80 14.95 -7.41
CA VAL A 322 10.86 14.18 -8.06
C VAL A 322 10.66 12.69 -7.81
N GLU A 323 10.56 11.93 -8.89
CA GLU A 323 10.58 10.47 -8.88
C GLU A 323 12.00 9.98 -9.11
N ILE A 324 12.46 9.02 -8.32
CA ILE A 324 13.78 8.41 -8.42
C ILE A 324 13.59 6.91 -8.56
N VAL A 325 14.07 6.36 -9.67
CA VAL A 325 14.02 4.92 -9.99
C VAL A 325 15.45 4.41 -10.09
N LEU A 326 15.71 3.31 -9.41
CA LEU A 326 17.02 2.65 -9.44
C LEU A 326 16.99 1.46 -10.39
N GLY A 327 18.12 1.21 -11.03
CA GLY A 327 18.33 0.03 -11.84
C GLY A 327 19.81 -0.31 -11.95
N ASP A 328 20.10 -1.20 -12.89
CA ASP A 328 21.45 -1.63 -13.20
C ASP A 328 21.67 -1.57 -14.72
N ARG A 329 22.80 -1.00 -15.14
CA ARG A 329 23.27 -1.01 -16.52
C ARG A 329 24.80 -1.10 -16.48
N ASP A 330 25.30 -2.32 -16.28
CA ASP A 330 26.72 -2.60 -16.03
C ASP A 330 27.21 -1.93 -14.73
N GLY A 331 26.33 -1.84 -13.74
CA GLY A 331 26.51 -1.14 -12.47
C GLY A 331 25.29 -0.31 -12.06
N PRO A 332 25.23 0.19 -10.80
CA PRO A 332 24.10 0.97 -10.31
C PRO A 332 23.80 2.21 -11.14
N VAL A 333 22.53 2.41 -11.48
CA VAL A 333 22.01 3.60 -12.18
C VAL A 333 20.82 4.16 -11.42
N ALA A 334 20.73 5.49 -11.35
CA ALA A 334 19.54 6.19 -10.88
C ALA A 334 18.98 7.07 -12.00
N TRP A 335 17.69 6.94 -12.26
CA TRP A 335 16.91 7.82 -13.13
C TRP A 335 16.01 8.68 -12.27
N ALA A 336 16.10 10.00 -12.43
CA ALA A 336 15.29 10.95 -11.68
C ALA A 336 14.55 11.90 -12.61
N HIS A 337 13.26 12.15 -12.36
CA HIS A 337 12.48 13.12 -13.15
C HIS A 337 11.43 13.86 -12.31
N ASP A 338 11.07 15.07 -12.70
CA ASP A 338 10.03 15.88 -12.03
C ASP A 338 8.60 15.62 -12.55
N GLY A 339 8.46 14.70 -13.51
CA GLY A 339 7.19 14.38 -14.15
C GLY A 339 6.67 15.45 -15.11
N ARG A 340 7.49 16.45 -15.46
CA ARG A 340 7.12 17.59 -16.29
C ARG A 340 8.08 17.81 -17.46
N SER A 341 9.35 18.06 -17.16
CA SER A 341 10.35 18.41 -18.18
C SER A 341 11.80 18.22 -17.73
N SER A 342 12.06 18.09 -16.43
CA SER A 342 13.42 17.99 -15.92
C SER A 342 13.75 16.54 -15.58
N TRP A 343 14.94 16.10 -15.95
CA TRP A 343 15.39 14.73 -15.75
C TRP A 343 16.91 14.65 -15.51
N ALA A 344 17.33 13.58 -14.82
CA ALA A 344 18.73 13.23 -14.62
C ALA A 344 18.94 11.72 -14.69
N THR A 345 20.03 11.29 -15.31
CA THR A 345 20.55 9.91 -15.25
C THR A 345 21.91 9.94 -14.56
N LEU A 346 22.07 9.16 -13.50
CA LEU A 346 23.31 9.03 -12.75
C LEU A 346 23.82 7.59 -12.87
N THR A 347 25.07 7.40 -13.27
CA THR A 347 25.68 6.08 -13.43
C THR A 347 26.91 5.95 -12.53
N ALA A 348 27.03 4.84 -11.81
CA ALA A 348 28.21 4.56 -11.01
C ALA A 348 29.46 4.34 -11.89
N SER A 349 30.65 4.59 -11.32
CA SER A 349 31.94 4.26 -11.91
C SER A 349 32.75 3.41 -10.92
N VAL A 350 33.51 2.45 -11.43
CA VAL A 350 34.24 1.46 -10.61
C VAL A 350 35.47 2.08 -9.92
N SER A 351 36.08 3.10 -10.51
CA SER A 351 37.39 3.64 -10.08
C SER A 351 37.47 5.16 -10.00
N GLY A 352 36.33 5.86 -10.02
CA GLY A 352 36.29 7.32 -9.97
C GLY A 352 34.88 7.90 -9.80
N PRO A 353 34.71 9.21 -10.01
CA PRO A 353 33.39 9.85 -10.04
C PRO A 353 32.46 9.16 -11.03
N GLY A 354 31.17 9.07 -10.67
CA GLY A 354 30.13 8.62 -11.59
C GLY A 354 29.85 9.67 -12.66
N ALA A 355 29.15 9.28 -13.72
CA ALA A 355 28.72 10.18 -14.78
C ALA A 355 27.26 10.59 -14.57
N ALA A 356 26.95 11.86 -14.84
CA ALA A 356 25.62 12.44 -14.75
C ALA A 356 25.24 13.07 -16.08
N PHE A 357 24.00 12.84 -16.50
CA PHE A 357 23.39 13.39 -17.69
C PHE A 357 22.08 14.05 -17.30
N GLN A 358 21.86 15.31 -17.65
CA GLN A 358 20.67 16.05 -17.24
C GLN A 358 20.05 16.83 -18.40
N GLY A 359 18.75 17.11 -18.30
CA GLY A 359 18.02 17.97 -19.22
C GLY A 359 16.85 18.66 -18.55
N GLY A 360 16.38 19.75 -19.14
CA GLY A 360 15.30 20.57 -18.61
C GLY A 360 15.75 21.65 -17.61
N PRO A 361 14.79 22.44 -17.10
CA PRO A 361 15.07 23.67 -16.36
C PRO A 361 15.57 23.46 -14.91
N ARG A 362 15.41 22.26 -14.34
CA ARG A 362 15.90 21.93 -12.98
C ARG A 362 17.16 21.10 -13.02
N ARG A 363 18.01 21.33 -12.03
CA ARG A 363 19.30 20.65 -11.85
C ARG A 363 19.13 19.54 -10.81
N LEU A 364 18.52 18.43 -11.24
CA LEU A 364 18.04 17.39 -10.33
C LEU A 364 19.17 16.66 -9.59
N LEU A 365 20.36 16.51 -10.19
CA LEU A 365 21.53 15.98 -9.49
C LEU A 365 21.87 16.83 -8.26
N GLU A 366 21.93 18.14 -8.44
CA GLU A 366 22.26 19.11 -7.41
C GLU A 366 21.17 19.16 -6.31
N GLU A 367 19.90 19.10 -6.71
CA GLU A 367 18.76 19.01 -5.78
C GLU A 367 18.78 17.71 -4.96
N ILE A 368 19.03 16.56 -5.60
CA ILE A 368 19.17 15.26 -4.92
C ILE A 368 20.37 15.29 -3.97
N GLY A 369 21.53 15.77 -4.42
CA GLY A 369 22.72 15.88 -3.56
C GLY A 369 22.48 16.76 -2.34
N THR A 370 21.77 17.89 -2.51
CA THR A 370 21.36 18.78 -1.42
C THR A 370 20.41 18.08 -0.45
N ALA A 371 19.44 17.32 -0.96
CA ALA A 371 18.49 16.59 -0.14
C ALA A 371 19.16 15.44 0.66
N VAL A 372 20.11 14.72 0.04
CA VAL A 372 20.94 13.71 0.73
C VAL A 372 21.74 14.36 1.86
N ALA A 373 22.47 15.45 1.58
CA ALA A 373 23.26 16.14 2.60
C ALA A 373 22.39 16.65 3.76
N ARG A 374 21.16 17.12 3.46
CA ARG A 374 20.20 17.54 4.48
C ARG A 374 19.73 16.38 5.35
N TRP A 375 19.41 15.23 4.76
CA TRP A 375 19.05 14.03 5.51
C TRP A 375 20.19 13.59 6.44
N GLU A 376 21.43 13.64 5.97
CA GLU A 376 22.60 13.34 6.81
C GLU A 376 22.82 14.34 7.93
N HIS A 377 22.60 15.62 7.67
CA HIS A 377 22.72 16.67 8.68
C HIS A 377 21.69 16.51 9.81
N HIS A 378 20.52 15.94 9.51
CA HIS A 378 19.46 15.67 10.47
C HIS A 378 19.58 14.28 11.14
N ASP A 379 20.78 13.72 11.24
CA ASP A 379 21.06 12.42 11.88
C ASP A 379 20.40 11.23 11.18
N ARG A 380 20.18 11.34 9.85
CA ARG A 380 19.72 10.23 9.00
C ARG A 380 18.42 9.60 9.52
N PRO A 381 17.32 10.38 9.67
CA PRO A 381 16.08 9.87 10.22
C PRO A 381 15.58 8.66 9.44
N ASP A 382 15.14 7.64 10.18
CA ASP A 382 14.46 6.50 9.60
C ASP A 382 13.10 6.95 9.08
N LEU A 383 12.53 6.26 8.08
CA LEU A 383 11.16 6.50 7.64
C LEU A 383 10.14 6.56 8.79
N TYR A 384 10.37 5.83 9.89
CA TYR A 384 9.51 5.80 11.08
C TYR A 384 9.60 7.06 11.95
N ASP A 385 10.68 7.83 11.81
CA ASP A 385 10.83 9.15 12.46
C ASP A 385 10.01 10.23 11.76
N PHE A 386 9.41 9.94 10.61
CA PHE A 386 8.55 10.88 9.92
C PHE A 386 7.09 10.74 10.36
N GLY A 387 6.46 11.89 10.60
CA GLY A 387 5.04 11.99 10.87
C GLY A 387 4.34 12.99 9.96
N MET A 388 3.02 12.98 10.01
CA MET A 388 2.16 13.85 9.22
C MET A 388 1.09 14.48 10.11
N THR A 389 0.74 15.72 9.79
CA THR A 389 -0.46 16.38 10.30
C THR A 389 -1.33 16.86 9.14
N ARG A 390 -2.63 16.57 9.24
CA ARG A 390 -3.69 17.07 8.35
C ARG A 390 -4.65 17.93 9.15
N THR A 391 -4.90 19.15 8.70
CA THR A 391 -5.95 20.07 9.18
C THR A 391 -7.02 20.22 8.07
N PRO A 392 -8.04 21.10 8.15
CA PRO A 392 -8.92 21.37 7.00
C PRO A 392 -8.15 21.92 5.79
N ASP A 393 -7.22 22.84 6.03
CA ASP A 393 -6.62 23.67 4.97
C ASP A 393 -5.17 23.30 4.65
N SER A 394 -4.52 22.48 5.48
CA SER A 394 -3.12 22.12 5.29
C SER A 394 -2.82 20.65 5.51
N GLN A 395 -1.77 20.17 4.85
CA GLN A 395 -1.11 18.92 5.14
C GLN A 395 0.40 19.17 5.14
N TYR A 396 1.08 18.73 6.20
CA TYR A 396 2.52 18.85 6.31
C TYR A 396 3.12 17.62 7.00
N VAL A 397 4.37 17.36 6.66
CA VAL A 397 5.19 16.29 7.19
C VAL A 397 6.22 16.89 8.11
N TRP A 398 6.60 16.14 9.14
CA TRP A 398 7.59 16.55 10.12
C TRP A 398 8.44 15.33 10.50
N SER A 399 9.62 15.55 11.09
CA SER A 399 10.51 14.47 11.54
C SER A 399 10.90 14.63 13.01
N HIS A 400 10.99 13.49 13.73
CA HIS A 400 11.27 13.31 15.16
C HIS A 400 10.27 13.93 16.14
N ASP A 401 9.88 15.19 15.93
CA ASP A 401 8.94 15.90 16.79
C ASP A 401 8.03 16.80 15.95
N ARG A 402 6.73 16.78 16.26
CA ARG A 402 5.72 17.52 15.49
C ARG A 402 5.87 19.04 15.63
N ASP A 403 6.21 19.49 16.82
CA ASP A 403 6.10 20.90 17.22
C ASP A 403 7.44 21.64 17.07
N THR A 404 8.55 20.91 17.18
CA THR A 404 9.92 21.44 17.16
C THR A 404 10.79 20.89 16.04
N GLY A 405 10.37 19.78 15.42
CA GLY A 405 11.13 19.13 14.35
C GLY A 405 11.07 19.88 13.01
N PRO A 406 11.96 19.52 12.07
CA PRO A 406 11.87 19.99 10.69
C PRO A 406 10.50 19.68 10.08
N ARG A 407 9.95 20.60 9.28
CA ARG A 407 8.64 20.44 8.63
C ARG A 407 8.66 20.78 7.14
N TRP A 408 7.80 20.11 6.37
CA TRP A 408 7.66 20.28 4.92
C TRP A 408 6.19 20.26 4.52
N SER A 409 5.78 21.21 3.69
CA SER A 409 4.45 21.19 3.06
C SER A 409 4.41 20.09 2.00
N THR A 410 3.33 19.31 1.99
CA THR A 410 3.11 18.28 0.96
C THR A 410 2.23 18.76 -0.19
N VAL A 411 1.77 20.02 -0.15
CA VAL A 411 0.95 20.60 -1.22
C VAL A 411 1.87 21.09 -2.33
N THR A 412 1.90 20.37 -3.44
CA THR A 412 2.66 20.74 -4.64
C THR A 412 2.16 22.10 -5.14
N GLY A 413 3.04 23.11 -5.14
CA GLY A 413 2.74 24.46 -5.64
C GLY A 413 3.06 25.62 -4.68
N LEU A 414 3.34 25.33 -3.40
CA LEU A 414 3.86 26.33 -2.46
C LEU A 414 4.91 25.68 -1.54
N VAL A 415 6.14 25.53 -2.05
CA VAL A 415 7.32 25.40 -1.19
C VAL A 415 7.63 26.81 -0.70
N GLN A 416 7.01 27.22 0.39
CA GLN A 416 7.51 28.29 1.24
C GLN A 416 8.03 27.63 2.52
N PRO A 417 9.26 27.89 2.96
CA PRO A 417 9.63 27.59 4.33
C PRO A 417 8.70 28.44 5.21
N VAL A 418 7.80 27.79 5.95
CA VAL A 418 7.14 28.47 7.07
C VAL A 418 8.23 28.59 8.12
N GLY A 419 8.79 29.79 8.24
CA GLY A 419 9.92 30.11 9.11
C GLY A 419 9.69 29.86 10.58
#